data_AF-A0A0G1BBC1-F1
#
_entry.id   AF-A0A0G1BBC1-F1
#
_cell.length_a   1.000
_cell.length_b   1.000
_cell.length_c   1.000
_cell.angle_alpha   90.00
_cell.angle_beta   90.00
_cell.angle_gamma   90.00
#
_symmetry.space_group_name_H-M   'P 1'
#
loop_
_entity.id
_entity.type
_entity.pdbx_description
1 polymer ?
#
loop_
_entity_poly.entity_id
_entity_poly.type
_entity_poly.pdbx_seq_one_letter_code
_entity_poly.pdbx_strand_id
1 'polypeptide(L)'
;MKKKNTNQKNGLWTASSSYGEIGATLKALQDNGVTLEHLARLRGDNDYAKRVAEFMGASIPHKLARNIMGKNFWGVEEWLHFYGVSFTNKQLREAAYFPWNDDVLNTPCPLGNKGRIRETHIAFLGIPNINGKPLTILQWHKLHNTNHPMLRLTNIDKDEKLLVESVCAFRWYLMPIRAIFSSAEKTTHERLDMLPQEYEFSRAILEVTKNILYYRKNGAYPISENESVWCCDIIDRFMHVYIIPDYYYNIRQGIAIGQSWKTPGRTRTDSIVVSRKPGV
;
A
#
# COMPACT_ATOMS: atom_id res chain seq x y z
N MET A 1 -34.05 -40.97 -51.99
CA MET A 1 -33.83 -40.92 -50.53
C MET A 1 -32.86 -39.78 -50.22
N LYS A 2 -33.32 -38.80 -49.43
CA LYS A 2 -32.50 -37.73 -48.85
C LYS A 2 -31.69 -38.29 -47.68
N LYS A 3 -30.40 -37.95 -47.57
CA LYS A 3 -29.69 -37.84 -46.28
C LYS A 3 -28.80 -36.58 -46.27
N LYS A 4 -29.38 -35.54 -45.65
CA LYS A 4 -28.79 -34.52 -44.76
C LYS A 4 -27.65 -35.08 -43.88
N ASN A 5 -26.73 -34.32 -43.29
CA ASN A 5 -26.29 -32.93 -43.36
C ASN A 5 -24.92 -32.98 -42.67
N THR A 6 -23.88 -32.42 -43.27
CA THR A 6 -22.57 -32.26 -42.63
C THR A 6 -22.60 -31.10 -41.64
N ASN A 7 -22.13 -31.37 -40.42
CA ASN A 7 -21.68 -30.46 -39.36
C ASN A 7 -21.81 -28.95 -39.64
N GLN A 8 -22.89 -28.35 -39.15
CA GLN A 8 -22.93 -26.92 -38.90
C GLN A 8 -22.16 -26.65 -37.61
N LYS A 9 -20.94 -26.13 -37.73
CA LYS A 9 -20.24 -25.45 -36.64
C LYS A 9 -21.05 -24.19 -36.31
N ASN A 10 -21.92 -24.28 -35.32
CA ASN A 10 -22.50 -23.11 -34.66
C ASN A 10 -21.39 -22.43 -33.84
N GLY A 11 -20.64 -21.55 -34.50
CA GLY A 11 -19.67 -20.69 -33.85
C GLY A 11 -19.91 -19.27 -34.33
N LEU A 12 -20.19 -18.37 -33.40
CA LEU A 12 -20.26 -16.92 -33.58
C LEU A 12 -18.90 -16.29 -34.00
N TRP A 13 -17.98 -17.09 -34.58
CA TRP A 13 -16.54 -16.95 -34.42
C TRP A 13 -15.75 -17.10 -35.73
N THR A 14 -16.31 -16.68 -36.86
CA THR A 14 -15.55 -16.64 -38.11
C THR A 14 -15.81 -15.33 -38.86
N ALA A 15 -15.05 -14.27 -38.53
CA ALA A 15 -14.22 -13.51 -39.47
C ALA A 15 -13.77 -12.12 -38.95
N SER A 16 -12.57 -11.72 -39.40
CA SER A 16 -11.87 -10.44 -39.34
C SER A 16 -11.38 -9.95 -37.96
N SER A 17 -10.07 -10.12 -37.74
CA SER A 17 -9.12 -9.48 -36.80
C SER A 17 -9.63 -8.69 -35.59
N SER A 18 -10.59 -7.77 -35.71
CA SER A 18 -11.20 -7.07 -34.57
C SER A 18 -12.16 -7.95 -33.75
N TYR A 19 -12.88 -8.87 -34.40
CA TYR A 19 -13.79 -9.80 -33.71
C TYR A 19 -13.06 -10.89 -32.94
N GLY A 20 -11.80 -11.18 -33.29
CA GLY A 20 -10.97 -12.15 -32.58
C GLY A 20 -10.59 -11.68 -31.18
N GLU A 21 -10.18 -10.41 -31.05
CA GLU A 21 -9.87 -9.79 -29.76
C GLU A 21 -11.12 -9.57 -28.92
N ILE A 22 -12.22 -9.13 -29.54
CA ILE A 22 -13.52 -9.04 -28.87
C ILE A 22 -13.95 -10.41 -28.36
N GLY A 23 -13.77 -11.46 -29.17
CA GLY A 23 -14.10 -12.82 -28.78
C GLY A 23 -13.27 -13.37 -27.64
N ALA A 24 -11.95 -13.16 -27.68
CA ALA A 24 -11.05 -13.51 -26.59
C ALA A 24 -11.40 -12.75 -25.30
N THR A 25 -11.74 -11.47 -25.40
CA THR A 25 -12.16 -10.65 -24.27
C THR A 25 -13.47 -11.16 -23.66
N LEU A 26 -14.47 -11.43 -24.51
CA LEU A 26 -15.76 -11.97 -24.06
C LEU A 26 -15.59 -13.36 -23.43
N LYS A 27 -14.72 -14.20 -23.98
CA LYS A 27 -14.41 -15.51 -23.40
C LYS A 27 -13.74 -15.39 -22.05
N ALA A 28 -12.76 -14.49 -21.90
CA ALA A 28 -12.09 -14.24 -20.63
C ALA A 28 -13.05 -13.70 -19.57
N LEU A 29 -13.97 -12.79 -19.93
CA LEU A 29 -15.01 -12.30 -19.04
C LEU A 29 -15.96 -13.45 -18.62
N GLN A 30 -16.38 -14.28 -19.56
CA GLN A 30 -17.23 -15.44 -19.28
C GLN A 30 -16.56 -16.44 -18.34
N ASP A 31 -15.27 -16.71 -18.52
CA ASP A 31 -14.49 -17.61 -17.67
C ASP A 31 -14.33 -17.09 -16.23
N ASN A 32 -14.54 -15.78 -16.02
CA ASN A 32 -14.57 -15.13 -14.72
C ASN A 32 -15.99 -14.82 -14.23
N GLY A 33 -17.01 -15.49 -14.79
CA GLY A 33 -18.39 -15.44 -14.29
C GLY A 33 -19.25 -14.31 -14.88
N VAL A 34 -18.78 -13.58 -15.88
CA VAL A 34 -19.59 -12.56 -16.57
C VAL A 34 -20.54 -13.26 -17.56
N THR A 35 -21.85 -13.11 -17.36
CA THR A 35 -22.87 -13.72 -18.23
C THR A 35 -23.30 -12.79 -19.36
N LEU A 36 -24.03 -13.33 -20.34
CA LEU A 36 -24.67 -12.53 -21.39
C LEU A 36 -25.67 -11.52 -20.81
N GLU A 37 -26.31 -11.83 -19.69
CA GLU A 37 -27.23 -10.92 -18.98
C GLU A 37 -26.48 -9.73 -18.38
N HIS A 38 -25.29 -9.94 -17.81
CA HIS A 38 -24.44 -8.84 -17.32
C HIS A 38 -24.07 -7.87 -18.44
N LEU A 39 -23.72 -8.40 -19.62
CA LEU A 39 -23.39 -7.59 -20.80
C LEU A 39 -24.61 -6.91 -21.43
N ALA A 40 -25.77 -7.57 -21.41
CA ALA A 40 -27.03 -6.97 -21.83
C ALA A 40 -27.41 -5.80 -20.92
N ARG A 41 -27.28 -5.97 -19.60
CA ARG A 41 -27.49 -4.90 -18.62
C ARG A 41 -26.50 -3.75 -18.82
N LEU A 42 -25.22 -4.06 -19.08
CA LEU A 42 -24.20 -3.04 -19.39
C LEU A 42 -24.56 -2.18 -20.60
N ARG A 43 -25.21 -2.75 -21.62
CA ARG A 43 -25.63 -1.99 -22.82
C ARG A 43 -26.98 -1.29 -22.66
N GLY A 44 -27.87 -1.82 -21.83
CA GLY A 44 -29.25 -1.36 -21.70
C GLY A 44 -29.53 -0.40 -20.55
N ASP A 45 -28.64 -0.34 -19.55
CA ASP A 45 -28.79 0.50 -18.35
C ASP A 45 -27.60 1.46 -18.25
N ASN A 46 -27.84 2.74 -18.57
CA ASN A 46 -26.80 3.78 -18.57
C ASN A 46 -26.20 4.03 -17.18
N ASP A 47 -26.98 3.92 -16.10
CA ASP A 47 -26.47 4.10 -14.74
C ASP A 47 -25.60 2.91 -14.32
N TYR A 48 -25.97 1.70 -14.73
CA TYR A 48 -25.13 0.52 -14.55
C TYR A 48 -23.85 0.60 -15.38
N ALA A 49 -23.92 1.04 -16.64
CA ALA A 49 -22.76 1.28 -17.50
C ALA A 49 -21.81 2.30 -16.88
N LYS A 50 -22.36 3.41 -16.37
CA LYS A 50 -21.60 4.45 -15.66
C LYS A 50 -20.89 3.88 -14.44
N ARG A 51 -21.57 3.13 -13.56
CA ARG A 51 -20.94 2.49 -12.39
C ARG A 51 -19.82 1.52 -12.78
N VAL A 52 -20.00 0.74 -13.84
CA VAL A 52 -18.96 -0.18 -14.35
C VAL A 52 -17.78 0.60 -14.92
N ALA A 53 -18.03 1.67 -15.67
CA ALA A 53 -16.98 2.54 -16.20
C ALA A 53 -16.22 3.28 -15.10
N GLU A 54 -16.91 3.77 -14.07
CA GLU A 54 -16.31 4.37 -12.86
C GLU A 54 -15.46 3.34 -12.11
N PHE A 55 -15.96 2.12 -11.94
CA PHE A 55 -15.20 1.03 -11.34
C PHE A 55 -13.95 0.66 -12.15
N MET A 56 -14.06 0.62 -13.47
CA MET A 56 -12.91 0.38 -14.36
C MET A 56 -11.92 1.56 -14.38
N GLY A 57 -12.42 2.79 -14.28
CA GLY A 57 -11.64 4.04 -14.21
C GLY A 57 -11.11 4.37 -12.82
N ALA A 58 -11.43 3.59 -11.80
CA ALA A 58 -10.96 3.78 -10.42
C ALA A 58 -9.46 3.48 -10.26
N SER A 59 -8.85 2.78 -11.22
CA SER A 59 -7.43 2.45 -11.22
C SER A 59 -6.70 3.07 -12.41
N ILE A 60 -5.41 3.35 -12.22
CA ILE A 60 -4.53 3.86 -13.29
C ILE A 60 -3.31 2.96 -13.44
N PRO A 61 -2.65 2.94 -14.62
CA PRO A 61 -1.37 2.26 -14.75
C PRO A 61 -0.36 2.78 -13.73
N HIS A 62 0.37 1.89 -13.05
CA HIS A 62 1.30 2.28 -11.98
C HIS A 62 2.41 3.25 -12.46
N LYS A 63 2.74 3.26 -13.76
CA LYS A 63 3.69 4.20 -14.37
C LYS A 63 3.13 5.62 -14.42
N LEU A 64 1.82 5.76 -14.67
CA LEU A 64 1.15 7.05 -14.59
C LEU A 64 1.09 7.53 -13.14
N ALA A 65 0.73 6.64 -12.20
CA ALA A 65 0.77 6.95 -10.77
C ALA A 65 2.15 7.42 -10.30
N ARG A 66 3.23 6.77 -10.79
CA ARG A 66 4.62 7.18 -10.53
C ARG A 66 4.90 8.61 -11.00
N ASN A 67 4.40 8.99 -12.18
CA ASN A 67 4.57 10.35 -12.70
C ASN A 67 3.81 11.39 -11.86
N ILE A 68 2.60 11.06 -11.40
CA ILE A 68 1.77 11.94 -10.57
C ILE A 68 2.35 12.12 -9.16
N MET A 69 2.76 11.01 -8.53
CA MET A 69 3.29 10.98 -7.16
C MET A 69 4.75 11.43 -7.07
N GLY A 70 5.51 11.30 -8.16
CA GLY A 70 6.92 11.68 -8.24
C GLY A 70 7.78 11.00 -7.17
N LYS A 71 8.41 11.81 -6.31
CA LYS A 71 9.30 11.34 -5.24
C LYS A 71 8.58 10.56 -4.11
N ASN A 72 7.25 10.63 -4.08
CA ASN A 72 6.40 9.96 -3.10
C ASN A 72 5.90 8.60 -3.61
N PHE A 73 6.61 7.97 -4.55
CA PHE A 73 6.25 6.67 -5.14
C PHE A 73 7.37 5.65 -5.01
N TRP A 74 7.02 4.43 -4.61
CA TRP A 74 7.90 3.28 -4.54
C TRP A 74 7.26 2.03 -5.16
N GLY A 75 7.58 1.75 -6.41
CA GLY A 75 7.02 0.65 -7.17
C GLY A 75 8.00 -0.48 -7.47
N VAL A 76 7.68 -1.23 -8.52
CA VAL A 76 8.46 -2.36 -9.03
C VAL A 76 9.89 -1.92 -9.37
N GLU A 77 10.02 -0.78 -10.03
CA GLU A 77 11.31 -0.24 -10.48
C GLU A 77 12.20 0.15 -9.29
N GLU A 78 11.66 0.77 -8.24
CA GLU A 78 12.42 1.09 -7.03
C GLU A 78 12.85 -0.17 -6.26
N TRP A 79 11.98 -1.18 -6.16
CA TRP A 79 12.33 -2.47 -5.56
C TRP A 79 13.46 -3.19 -6.30
N LEU A 80 13.42 -3.19 -7.64
CA LEU A 80 14.48 -3.76 -8.45
C LEU A 80 15.78 -2.96 -8.29
N HIS A 81 15.71 -1.63 -8.38
CA HIS A 81 16.90 -0.77 -8.34
C HIS A 81 17.63 -0.80 -7.00
N PHE A 82 16.89 -0.66 -5.89
CA PHE A 82 17.52 -0.50 -4.57
C PHE A 82 17.78 -1.82 -3.84
N TYR A 83 17.06 -2.89 -4.19
CA TYR A 83 17.06 -4.14 -3.44
C TYR A 83 17.23 -5.39 -4.32
N GLY A 84 17.32 -5.23 -5.66
CA GLY A 84 17.50 -6.36 -6.58
C GLY A 84 16.30 -7.32 -6.60
N VAL A 85 15.11 -6.85 -6.25
CA VAL A 85 13.92 -7.72 -6.19
C VAL A 85 13.49 -8.11 -7.61
N SER A 86 13.41 -9.42 -7.84
CA SER A 86 12.84 -9.99 -9.06
C SER A 86 11.37 -10.33 -8.84
N PHE A 87 10.49 -9.81 -9.71
CA PHE A 87 9.06 -10.07 -9.67
C PHE A 87 8.67 -11.13 -10.72
N THR A 88 7.74 -12.02 -10.35
CA THR A 88 7.14 -12.96 -11.31
C THR A 88 6.19 -12.23 -12.27
N ASN A 89 5.91 -12.83 -13.44
CA ASN A 89 4.91 -12.29 -14.36
C ASN A 89 3.52 -12.12 -13.72
N LYS A 90 3.15 -12.98 -12.77
CA LYS A 90 1.90 -12.85 -12.02
C LYS A 90 1.92 -11.58 -11.15
N GLN A 91 2.96 -11.39 -10.36
CA GLN A 91 3.13 -10.20 -9.52
C GLN A 91 3.20 -8.90 -10.34
N LEU A 92 3.86 -8.92 -11.50
CA LEU A 92 3.90 -7.77 -12.40
C LEU A 92 2.51 -7.38 -12.91
N ARG A 93 1.66 -8.36 -13.23
CA ARG A 93 0.25 -8.10 -13.60
C ARG A 93 -0.56 -7.54 -12.44
N GLU A 94 -0.40 -8.10 -11.25
CA GLU A 94 -1.08 -7.63 -10.04
C GLU A 94 -0.66 -6.21 -9.64
N ALA A 95 0.63 -5.88 -9.80
CA ALA A 95 1.16 -4.54 -9.50
C ALA A 95 0.95 -3.52 -10.62
N ALA A 96 0.52 -3.95 -11.81
CA ALA A 96 0.38 -3.08 -12.99
C ALA A 96 -0.64 -1.95 -12.77
N TYR A 97 -1.66 -2.21 -11.95
CA TYR A 97 -2.74 -1.28 -11.69
C TYR A 97 -2.62 -0.69 -10.29
N PHE A 98 -2.59 0.64 -10.25
CA PHE A 98 -2.57 1.42 -9.02
C PHE A 98 -4.01 1.76 -8.61
N PRO A 99 -4.43 1.47 -7.36
CA PRO A 99 -5.86 1.48 -7.00
C PRO A 99 -6.52 2.85 -6.82
N TRP A 100 -5.76 3.94 -6.99
CA TRP A 100 -6.26 5.29 -6.80
C TRP A 100 -5.94 6.13 -8.04
N ASN A 101 -6.98 6.63 -8.70
CA ASN A 101 -6.84 7.43 -9.90
C ASN A 101 -6.34 8.87 -9.62
N ASP A 102 -6.12 9.64 -10.68
CA ASP A 102 -5.60 11.00 -10.60
C ASP A 102 -6.50 11.93 -9.78
N ASP A 103 -7.83 11.77 -9.87
CA ASP A 103 -8.79 12.57 -9.10
C ASP A 103 -8.57 12.38 -7.60
N VAL A 104 -8.50 11.12 -7.14
CA VAL A 104 -8.21 10.80 -5.74
C VAL A 104 -6.88 11.42 -5.31
N LEU A 105 -5.82 11.26 -6.12
CA LEU A 105 -4.49 11.78 -5.80
C LEU A 105 -4.44 13.31 -5.71
N ASN A 106 -5.33 14.01 -6.42
CA ASN A 106 -5.43 15.47 -6.42
C ASN A 106 -6.39 16.04 -5.38
N THR A 107 -7.17 15.21 -4.67
CA THR A 107 -8.03 15.69 -3.59
C THR A 107 -7.21 16.26 -2.42
N PRO A 108 -7.76 17.25 -1.67
CA PRO A 108 -7.19 17.69 -0.41
C PRO A 108 -7.06 16.52 0.58
N CYS A 109 -5.97 16.50 1.35
CA CYS A 109 -5.76 15.47 2.36
C CYS A 109 -6.84 15.54 3.46
N PRO A 110 -7.60 14.46 3.71
CA PRO A 110 -8.69 14.47 4.70
C PRO A 110 -8.20 14.41 6.15
N LEU A 111 -6.88 14.26 6.35
CA LEU A 111 -6.26 14.00 7.64
C LEU A 111 -5.62 15.27 8.25
N GLY A 112 -6.06 16.45 7.82
CA GLY A 112 -5.61 17.74 8.37
C GLY A 112 -4.23 18.22 7.90
N ASN A 113 -3.52 17.44 7.08
CA ASN A 113 -2.28 17.90 6.45
C ASN A 113 -2.59 18.90 5.33
N LYS A 114 -1.93 20.06 5.32
CA LYS A 114 -2.05 21.02 4.21
C LYS A 114 -1.44 20.41 2.94
N GLY A 115 -2.26 20.22 1.90
CA GLY A 115 -1.80 19.73 0.59
C GLY A 115 -2.75 18.70 -0.02
N ARG A 116 -2.38 18.23 -1.21
CA ARG A 116 -3.08 17.14 -1.91
C ARG A 116 -2.58 15.78 -1.46
N ILE A 117 -3.37 14.72 -1.66
CA ILE A 117 -2.96 13.35 -1.29
C ILE A 117 -1.60 12.98 -1.87
N ARG A 118 -1.33 13.30 -3.15
CA ARG A 118 -0.03 13.04 -3.81
C ARG A 118 1.17 13.72 -3.15
N GLU A 119 0.95 14.82 -2.44
CA GLU A 119 1.99 15.60 -1.76
C GLU A 119 2.20 15.13 -0.32
N THR A 120 1.12 14.71 0.35
CA THR A 120 1.13 14.38 1.78
C THR A 120 1.25 12.88 2.07
N HIS A 121 1.09 12.03 1.07
CA HIS A 121 1.18 10.57 1.20
C HIS A 121 2.33 10.01 0.35
N ILE A 122 2.87 8.87 0.78
CA ILE A 122 3.71 7.99 -0.02
C ILE A 122 2.87 6.79 -0.49
N ALA A 123 2.99 6.49 -1.78
CA ALA A 123 2.51 5.26 -2.37
C ALA A 123 3.65 4.24 -2.43
N PHE A 124 3.45 3.03 -1.92
CA PHE A 124 4.41 1.95 -2.10
C PHE A 124 3.75 0.60 -2.35
N LEU A 125 4.39 -0.23 -3.18
CA LEU A 125 4.03 -1.63 -3.35
C LEU A 125 4.61 -2.43 -2.18
N GLY A 126 3.78 -2.96 -1.29
CA GLY A 126 4.26 -3.87 -0.26
C GLY A 126 4.63 -5.21 -0.86
N ILE A 127 5.68 -5.83 -0.34
CA ILE A 127 6.09 -7.18 -0.71
C ILE A 127 6.26 -8.03 0.56
N PRO A 128 5.82 -9.31 0.56
CA PRO A 128 5.94 -10.17 1.74
C PRO A 128 7.35 -10.77 1.87
N ASN A 129 8.11 -10.82 0.78
CA ASN A 129 9.41 -11.49 0.72
C ASN A 129 10.41 -10.68 -0.12
N ILE A 130 11.68 -10.79 0.25
CA ILE A 130 12.84 -10.31 -0.50
C ILE A 130 13.84 -11.46 -0.64
N ASN A 131 14.25 -11.79 -1.87
CA ASN A 131 15.22 -12.86 -2.15
C ASN A 131 14.85 -14.20 -1.47
N GLY A 132 13.56 -14.57 -1.54
CA GLY A 132 13.02 -15.80 -0.94
C GLY A 132 12.83 -15.76 0.57
N LYS A 133 13.26 -14.70 1.27
CA LYS A 133 13.11 -14.57 2.72
C LYS A 133 11.94 -13.64 3.07
N PRO A 134 11.15 -13.94 4.13
CA PRO A 134 10.13 -13.02 4.61
C PRO A 134 10.71 -11.64 4.93
N LEU A 135 10.09 -10.58 4.41
CA LEU A 135 10.49 -9.19 4.67
C LEU A 135 9.81 -8.69 5.94
N THR A 136 10.28 -9.19 7.05
CA THR A 136 9.79 -8.85 8.39
C THR A 136 10.50 -7.62 8.96
N ILE A 137 10.06 -7.14 10.11
CA ILE A 137 10.75 -6.04 10.81
C ILE A 137 12.18 -6.46 11.16
N LEU A 138 12.38 -7.69 11.63
CA LEU A 138 13.73 -8.21 11.91
C LEU A 138 14.57 -8.30 10.62
N GLN A 139 13.96 -8.67 9.50
CA GLN A 139 14.67 -8.70 8.22
C GLN A 139 15.05 -7.29 7.75
N TRP A 140 14.18 -6.30 7.93
CA TRP A 140 14.53 -4.90 7.71
C TRP A 140 15.69 -4.46 8.60
N HIS A 141 15.68 -4.83 9.88
CA HIS A 141 16.77 -4.52 10.80
C HIS A 141 18.09 -5.11 10.31
N LYS A 142 18.10 -6.37 9.86
CA LYS A 142 19.30 -7.01 9.29
C LYS A 142 19.82 -6.31 8.04
N LEU A 143 18.94 -5.76 7.19
CA LEU A 143 19.32 -5.03 5.98
C LEU A 143 19.87 -3.62 6.28
N HIS A 144 19.52 -3.05 7.44
CA HIS A 144 19.62 -1.62 7.74
C HIS A 144 20.08 -1.35 9.18
N ASN A 145 20.95 -2.18 9.75
CA ASN A 145 21.40 -2.02 11.15
C ASN A 145 22.57 -1.04 11.32
N THR A 146 23.38 -0.83 10.28
CA THR A 146 24.64 -0.06 10.37
C THR A 146 24.70 1.19 9.51
N ASN A 147 23.87 1.29 8.47
CA ASN A 147 23.88 2.40 7.51
C ASN A 147 22.48 2.97 7.31
N HIS A 148 22.38 4.21 6.83
CA HIS A 148 21.09 4.80 6.56
C HIS A 148 20.37 4.19 5.34
N PRO A 149 19.04 4.06 5.42
CA PRO A 149 18.21 4.29 6.60
C PRO A 149 18.52 3.28 7.69
N MET A 150 18.76 3.71 8.93
CA MET A 150 19.04 2.81 10.04
C MET A 150 17.73 2.40 10.74
N LEU A 151 17.59 1.12 11.08
CA LEU A 151 16.54 0.58 11.94
C LEU A 151 17.16 -0.08 13.17
N ARG A 152 16.74 0.34 14.37
CA ARG A 152 17.17 -0.22 15.65
C ARG A 152 16.01 -0.89 16.38
N LEU A 153 16.34 -1.95 17.10
CA LEU A 153 15.44 -2.64 18.02
C LEU A 153 15.92 -2.29 19.43
N THR A 154 15.06 -1.73 20.27
CA THR A 154 15.42 -1.22 21.61
C THR A 154 14.48 -1.80 22.64
N ASN A 155 15.02 -2.44 23.69
CA ASN A 155 14.22 -3.04 24.77
C ASN A 155 13.09 -3.95 24.24
N ILE A 156 13.38 -4.73 23.21
CA ILE A 156 12.44 -5.68 22.61
C ILE A 156 13.18 -6.98 22.34
N ASP A 157 12.54 -8.10 22.69
CA ASP A 157 13.06 -9.41 22.37
C ASP A 157 13.10 -9.60 20.85
N LYS A 158 14.21 -10.10 20.31
CA LYS A 158 14.36 -10.34 18.87
C LYS A 158 13.45 -11.47 18.38
N ASP A 159 13.00 -12.33 19.28
CA ASP A 159 12.09 -13.44 19.00
C ASP A 159 10.62 -13.06 19.17
N GLU A 160 10.33 -11.79 19.49
CA GLU A 160 8.96 -11.28 19.57
C GLU A 160 8.23 -11.54 18.24
N LYS A 161 7.07 -12.22 18.29
CA LYS A 161 6.30 -12.63 17.10
C LYS A 161 6.09 -11.50 16.10
N LEU A 162 5.82 -10.29 16.61
CA LEU A 162 5.65 -9.09 15.79
C LEU A 162 6.86 -8.87 14.85
N LEU A 163 8.08 -9.08 15.35
CA LEU A 163 9.32 -8.82 14.62
C LEU A 163 9.64 -9.89 13.57
N VAL A 164 9.28 -11.14 13.84
CA VAL A 164 9.70 -12.31 13.03
C VAL A 164 8.60 -12.85 12.13
N GLU A 165 7.33 -12.55 12.39
CA GLU A 165 6.20 -13.07 11.60
C GLU A 165 5.51 -12.00 10.75
N SER A 166 5.60 -10.71 11.13
CA SER A 166 4.84 -9.66 10.44
C SER A 166 5.47 -9.25 9.12
N VAL A 167 4.73 -9.43 8.03
CA VAL A 167 5.10 -8.99 6.68
C VAL A 167 4.01 -8.12 6.06
N CYS A 168 4.38 -7.32 5.06
CA CYS A 168 3.40 -6.63 4.21
C CYS A 168 2.67 -7.63 3.32
N ALA A 169 1.38 -7.44 3.06
CA ALA A 169 0.71 -8.10 1.95
C ALA A 169 1.21 -7.55 0.61
N PHE A 170 1.19 -8.38 -0.45
CA PHE A 170 1.49 -7.96 -1.80
C PHE A 170 0.35 -7.10 -2.37
N ARG A 171 0.40 -5.79 -2.14
CA ARG A 171 -0.58 -4.80 -2.63
C ARG A 171 0.00 -3.39 -2.58
N TRP A 172 -0.67 -2.45 -3.22
CA TRP A 172 -0.37 -1.03 -3.06
C TRP A 172 -0.87 -0.49 -1.72
N TYR A 173 -0.05 0.34 -1.09
CA TYR A 173 -0.36 1.10 0.11
C TYR A 173 -0.22 2.59 -0.21
N LEU A 174 -1.14 3.40 0.31
CA LEU A 174 -1.07 4.85 0.25
C LEU A 174 -1.16 5.38 1.68
N MET A 175 -0.03 5.85 2.21
CA MET A 175 0.13 6.16 3.63
C MET A 175 0.58 7.61 3.81
N PRO A 176 0.04 8.35 4.80
CA PRO A 176 0.54 9.67 5.15
C PRO A 176 2.04 9.62 5.44
N ILE A 177 2.79 10.56 4.86
CA ILE A 177 4.22 10.70 5.10
C ILE A 177 4.41 11.00 6.60
N ARG A 178 3.77 12.06 7.08
CA ARG A 178 3.76 12.43 8.50
C ARG A 178 2.66 11.72 9.25
N ALA A 179 2.92 11.44 10.51
CA ALA A 179 1.94 10.87 11.39
C ALA A 179 0.77 11.84 11.60
N ILE A 180 -0.43 11.31 11.80
CA ILE A 180 -1.61 12.13 12.04
C ILE A 180 -1.68 12.37 13.54
N PHE A 181 -1.63 13.64 13.94
CA PHE A 181 -1.86 14.02 15.33
C PHE A 181 -3.28 13.65 15.72
N SER A 182 -3.42 12.73 16.67
CA SER A 182 -4.67 12.51 17.36
C SER A 182 -4.58 13.15 18.75
N SER A 183 -5.68 13.75 19.21
CA SER A 183 -5.76 14.28 20.59
C SER A 183 -5.32 13.20 21.58
N ALA A 184 -4.39 13.54 22.48
CA ALA A 184 -3.89 12.64 23.53
C ALA A 184 -5.01 12.13 24.45
N GLU A 185 -6.16 12.80 24.46
CA GLU A 185 -7.30 12.51 25.34
C GLU A 185 -8.26 11.45 24.76
N LYS A 186 -8.12 11.07 23.48
CA LYS A 186 -9.02 10.10 22.83
C LYS A 186 -8.49 8.67 22.92
N THR A 187 -9.37 7.72 23.20
CA THR A 187 -9.10 6.29 23.15
C THR A 187 -8.84 5.79 21.72
N THR A 188 -8.25 4.61 21.58
CA THR A 188 -8.02 3.98 20.27
C THR A 188 -9.30 3.82 19.45
N HIS A 189 -10.41 3.45 20.09
CA HIS A 189 -11.68 3.25 19.39
C HIS A 189 -12.26 4.57 18.88
N GLU A 190 -12.23 5.62 19.71
CA GLU A 190 -12.65 6.97 19.28
C GLU A 190 -11.76 7.51 18.16
N ARG A 191 -10.47 7.16 18.15
CA ARG A 191 -9.57 7.52 17.04
C ARG A 191 -9.92 6.79 15.74
N LEU A 192 -10.38 5.53 15.82
CA LEU A 192 -10.85 4.76 14.67
C LEU A 192 -12.11 5.38 14.06
N ASP A 193 -13.07 5.75 14.90
CA ASP A 193 -14.36 6.30 14.47
C ASP A 193 -14.23 7.68 13.80
N MET A 194 -13.11 8.37 14.03
CA MET A 194 -12.81 9.65 13.39
C MET A 194 -12.13 9.53 12.03
N LEU A 195 -11.67 8.34 11.64
CA LEU A 195 -11.00 8.17 10.36
C LEU A 195 -12.02 8.19 9.22
N PRO A 196 -11.70 8.82 8.08
CA PRO A 196 -12.50 8.65 6.88
C PRO A 196 -12.61 7.16 6.53
N GLN A 197 -13.74 6.74 5.98
CA GLN A 197 -14.07 5.33 5.74
C GLN A 197 -13.02 4.60 4.88
N GLU A 198 -12.36 5.35 4.01
CA GLU A 198 -11.32 4.86 3.10
C GLU A 198 -10.01 4.57 3.83
N TYR A 199 -9.84 4.95 5.10
CA TYR A 199 -8.63 4.72 5.88
C TYR A 199 -8.77 3.54 6.85
N GLU A 200 -7.64 2.94 7.18
CA GLU A 200 -7.49 1.87 8.18
C GLU A 200 -6.28 2.12 9.06
N PHE A 201 -6.30 1.61 10.29
CA PHE A 201 -5.11 1.63 11.14
C PHE A 201 -3.99 0.79 10.53
N SER A 202 -2.79 1.34 10.57
CA SER A 202 -1.61 0.67 10.04
C SER A 202 -0.92 -0.21 11.07
N ARG A 203 -0.19 -1.20 10.56
CA ARG A 203 0.64 -2.14 11.32
C ARG A 203 2.08 -1.63 11.41
N ALA A 204 2.81 -2.08 12.42
CA ALA A 204 4.20 -1.70 12.64
C ALA A 204 5.09 -1.95 11.42
N ILE A 205 4.93 -3.10 10.77
CA ILE A 205 5.69 -3.45 9.57
C ILE A 205 5.46 -2.45 8.42
N LEU A 206 4.25 -1.91 8.28
CA LEU A 206 3.93 -0.93 7.24
C LEU A 206 4.63 0.40 7.52
N GLU A 207 4.62 0.84 8.78
CA GLU A 207 5.29 2.07 9.15
C GLU A 207 6.82 1.96 9.02
N VAL A 208 7.41 0.85 9.46
CA VAL A 208 8.85 0.57 9.29
C VAL A 208 9.22 0.58 7.82
N THR A 209 8.44 -0.13 6.99
CA THR A 209 8.64 -0.17 5.55
C THR A 209 8.55 1.23 4.96
N LYS A 210 7.47 1.98 5.24
CA LYS A 210 7.27 3.35 4.79
C LYS A 210 8.47 4.24 5.07
N ASN A 211 8.97 4.24 6.31
CA ASN A 211 10.09 5.09 6.72
C ASN A 211 11.39 4.72 5.99
N ILE A 212 11.70 3.43 5.86
CA ILE A 212 12.89 2.96 5.14
C ILE A 212 12.81 3.35 3.66
N LEU A 213 11.69 3.05 3.00
CA LEU A 213 11.49 3.32 1.57
C LEU A 213 11.53 4.83 1.29
N TYR A 214 10.82 5.63 2.09
CA TYR A 214 10.80 7.08 1.94
C TYR A 214 12.22 7.67 2.07
N TYR A 215 13.00 7.23 3.07
CA TYR A 215 14.38 7.68 3.25
C TYR A 215 15.27 7.29 2.06
N ARG A 216 15.20 6.03 1.59
CA ARG A 216 16.01 5.60 0.43
C ARG A 216 15.74 6.44 -0.81
N LYS A 217 14.50 6.90 -0.99
CA LYS A 217 14.09 7.71 -2.14
C LYS A 217 14.43 9.19 -1.96
N ASN A 218 14.29 9.73 -0.75
CA ASN A 218 14.29 11.18 -0.49
C ASN A 218 15.46 11.67 0.37
N GLY A 219 16.25 10.78 0.95
CA GLY A 219 17.37 11.11 1.84
C GLY A 219 16.98 11.70 3.19
N ALA A 220 15.69 11.62 3.57
CA ALA A 220 15.17 12.18 4.81
C ALA A 220 14.12 11.26 5.45
N TYR A 221 14.04 11.26 6.78
CA TYR A 221 12.98 10.53 7.49
C TYR A 221 11.66 11.32 7.50
N PRO A 222 10.51 10.62 7.42
CA PRO A 222 9.22 11.28 7.29
C PRO A 222 8.60 11.72 8.63
N ILE A 223 8.95 11.07 9.75
CA ILE A 223 8.56 11.48 11.11
C ILE A 223 9.65 12.36 11.74
N SER A 224 9.30 13.19 12.72
CA SER A 224 10.26 14.01 13.45
C SER A 224 10.85 13.29 14.68
N GLU A 225 11.96 13.78 15.22
CA GLU A 225 12.64 13.21 16.40
C GLU A 225 11.78 13.19 17.68
N ASN A 226 10.73 14.01 17.71
CA ASN A 226 9.80 14.12 18.84
C ASN A 226 8.50 13.35 18.61
N GLU A 227 8.35 12.68 17.47
CA GLU A 227 7.17 11.90 17.13
C GLU A 227 7.36 10.43 17.46
N SER A 228 6.41 9.88 18.22
CA SER A 228 6.21 8.45 18.37
C SER A 228 4.87 8.08 17.77
N VAL A 229 4.85 7.00 17.01
CA VAL A 229 3.63 6.58 16.31
C VAL A 229 3.12 5.24 16.82
N TRP A 230 1.79 5.15 16.92
CA TRP A 230 1.06 3.97 17.33
C TRP A 230 0.59 3.18 16.10
N CYS A 231 0.78 1.87 16.17
CA CYS A 231 0.31 0.89 15.19
C CYS A 231 -0.65 -0.09 15.85
N CYS A 232 -1.62 -0.63 15.12
CA CYS A 232 -2.67 -1.46 15.71
C CYS A 232 -2.16 -2.73 16.42
N ASP A 233 -1.07 -3.32 15.92
CA ASP A 233 -0.44 -4.52 16.49
C ASP A 233 0.49 -4.24 17.68
N ILE A 234 0.54 -2.98 18.11
CA ILE A 234 1.45 -2.46 19.14
C ILE A 234 0.69 -1.81 20.32
N ILE A 235 -0.53 -1.32 20.11
CA ILE A 235 -1.30 -0.53 21.08
C ILE A 235 -1.45 -1.25 22.43
N ASP A 236 -1.67 -2.55 22.42
CA ASP A 236 -1.86 -3.32 23.66
C ASP A 236 -0.54 -3.71 24.35
N ARG A 237 0.62 -3.33 23.78
CA ARG A 237 1.95 -3.80 24.20
C ARG A 237 2.91 -2.68 24.63
N PHE A 238 2.46 -1.42 24.68
CA PHE A 238 3.29 -0.24 24.99
C PHE A 238 4.56 -0.10 24.12
N MET A 239 4.55 -0.67 22.90
CA MET A 239 5.64 -0.48 21.94
C MET A 239 5.39 0.79 21.11
N HIS A 240 6.43 1.34 20.50
CA HIS A 240 6.29 2.48 19.60
C HIS A 240 7.29 2.35 18.45
N VAL A 241 6.94 2.91 17.29
CA VAL A 241 7.92 3.26 16.26
C VAL A 241 8.25 4.75 16.45
N TYR A 242 9.52 5.09 16.56
CA TYR A 242 9.98 6.46 16.78
C TYR A 242 11.34 6.69 16.12
N ILE A 243 11.75 7.95 15.95
CA ILE A 243 13.14 8.28 15.57
C ILE A 243 13.98 8.48 16.81
N ILE A 244 15.17 7.88 16.84
CA ILE A 244 16.17 8.18 17.87
C ILE A 244 16.93 9.45 17.45
N PRO A 245 16.87 10.52 18.24
CA PRO A 245 17.72 11.69 18.04
C PRO A 245 19.18 11.42 18.41
N ASP A 246 20.07 12.20 17.80
CA ASP A 246 21.55 12.14 17.81
C ASP A 246 22.20 12.08 19.23
N TYR A 247 21.46 12.46 20.28
CA TYR A 247 22.03 12.84 21.58
C TYR A 247 22.81 11.77 22.36
N TYR A 248 22.62 10.47 22.09
CA TYR A 248 23.24 9.43 22.93
C TYR A 248 24.45 8.72 22.32
N TYR A 249 24.69 8.83 21.00
CA TYR A 249 25.63 7.93 20.34
C TYR A 249 26.51 8.51 19.24
N ASN A 250 26.47 9.82 18.93
CA ASN A 250 27.29 10.39 17.84
C ASN A 250 26.98 9.71 16.49
N ILE A 251 25.71 9.31 16.30
CA ILE A 251 25.22 8.60 15.12
C ILE A 251 23.97 9.32 14.65
N ARG A 252 24.04 9.77 13.39
CA ARG A 252 22.94 10.31 12.57
C ARG A 252 21.59 9.58 12.82
N GLN A 253 20.49 10.32 12.72
CA GLN A 253 19.08 9.90 12.94
C GLN A 253 18.73 8.49 12.44
N GLY A 254 17.95 7.72 13.21
CA GLY A 254 17.49 6.38 12.79
C GLY A 254 16.10 6.01 13.32
N ILE A 255 15.45 5.05 12.66
CA ILE A 255 14.16 4.49 13.11
C ILE A 255 14.44 3.53 14.26
N ALA A 256 13.61 3.55 15.29
CA ALA A 256 13.63 2.59 16.38
C ALA A 256 12.26 2.03 16.65
N ILE A 257 12.27 0.78 17.10
CA ILE A 257 11.10 0.10 17.64
C ILE A 257 11.46 -0.38 19.02
N GLY A 258 10.64 -0.05 20.00
CA GLY A 258 10.90 -0.44 21.37
C GLY A 258 9.77 -0.19 22.32
N GLN A 259 9.87 -0.81 23.49
CA GLN A 259 9.00 -0.51 24.62
C GLN A 259 9.39 0.84 25.22
N SER A 260 8.41 1.71 25.33
CA SER A 260 8.58 2.99 26.00
C SER A 260 8.37 2.82 27.50
N TRP A 261 9.43 3.04 28.28
CA TRP A 261 9.22 3.49 29.66
C TRP A 261 8.60 4.88 29.58
N LYS A 262 7.39 5.08 30.14
CA LYS A 262 6.81 6.42 30.32
C LYS A 262 7.88 7.27 30.99
N THR A 263 8.56 8.14 30.24
CA THR A 263 9.44 9.13 30.82
C THR A 263 8.52 10.22 31.35
N PRO A 264 8.37 10.38 32.67
CA PRO A 264 7.49 11.41 33.21
C PRO A 264 7.98 12.78 32.70
N GLY A 265 7.08 13.56 32.08
CA GLY A 265 7.38 14.94 31.66
C GLY A 265 7.71 15.18 30.18
N ARG A 266 7.85 14.16 29.32
CA ARG A 266 7.78 14.37 27.87
C ARG A 266 6.34 14.17 27.40
N THR A 267 5.68 15.24 26.98
CA THR A 267 4.43 15.19 26.21
C THR A 267 4.70 14.51 24.87
N ARG A 268 4.66 13.17 24.86
CA ARG A 268 4.71 12.43 23.61
C ARG A 268 3.42 12.70 22.87
N THR A 269 3.53 13.28 21.68
CA THR A 269 2.40 13.44 20.77
C THR A 269 2.05 12.07 20.21
N ASP A 270 1.02 11.44 20.76
CA ASP A 270 0.49 10.15 20.31
C ASP A 270 -0.12 10.30 18.91
N SER A 271 0.69 9.96 17.91
CA SER A 271 0.25 10.02 16.52
C SER A 271 -0.14 8.62 16.05
N ILE A 272 -1.16 8.53 15.21
CA ILE A 272 -1.60 7.26 14.62
C ILE A 272 -1.09 7.16 13.19
N VAL A 273 -0.78 5.94 12.77
CA VAL A 273 -0.45 5.62 11.39
C VAL A 273 -1.66 4.97 10.73
N VAL A 274 -1.99 5.41 9.53
CA VAL A 274 -3.08 4.87 8.73
C VAL A 274 -2.63 4.57 7.31
N SER A 275 -3.34 3.68 6.65
CA SER A 275 -3.28 3.49 5.20
C SER A 275 -4.64 3.72 4.58
N ARG A 276 -4.68 4.25 3.36
CA ARG A 276 -5.91 4.22 2.56
C ARG A 276 -6.11 2.81 1.99
N LYS A 277 -7.35 2.32 1.99
CA LYS A 277 -7.77 1.04 1.44
C LYS A 277 -7.78 1.10 -0.10
N PRO A 278 -7.30 0.06 -0.79
CA PRO A 278 -7.46 -0.07 -2.23
C PRO A 278 -8.95 -0.16 -2.62
N GLY A 279 -9.36 0.56 -3.67
CA GLY A 279 -10.69 0.40 -4.29
C GLY A 279 -11.88 0.95 -3.48
N VAL A 280 -11.64 1.92 -2.59
CA VAL A 280 -12.67 2.69 -1.88
C VAL A 280 -12.65 4.15 -2.32
#